data_AF-A0A9E2GWA8-F1
#
_entry.id   AF-A0A9E2GWA8-F1
#
_cell.length_a   1.000
_cell.length_b   1.000
_cell.length_c   1.000
_cell.angle_alpha   90.00
_cell.angle_beta   90.00
_cell.angle_gamma   90.00
#
_symmetry.space_group_name_H-M   'P 1'
#
loop_
_entity.id
_entity.type
_entity.pdbx_description
1 polymer ?
#
loop_
_entity_poly.entity_id
_entity_poly.type
_entity_poly.pdbx_seq_one_letter_code
_entity_poly.pdbx_strand_id
1 'polypeptide(L)'
;MPRVLAVFPLVLLLSACVEPASPRSGGPAVVPAPMKNPEIPPAMKMPVEAQAKLEKPAIVPPAQPASSLLVLSARAAEILYADDEPGRKSALASCSGKVEKELVRCLLAVRYADDAKAAGLARDLYDRAEVVAGLEKARRTEFGYRGEIQLVPERPVGRYREHLRWVLSAFTEIDDVYSALEKRAGKPMKYRWKGLELRFFRSVNRTTPAAFASAWYVAYNVSGSLMRSAEGVRDTLVHELFHMNDADHSWWSGPALQATYDGILARCPIPLGGKWPTRRCLRPWAPAQTTVKGGTYYAFQPGNDVHEYAAELGLRYFLEQREALASRRIAAPFK
;
A
#
# COMPACT_ATOMS: atom_id res chain seq x y z
N MET A 1 35.37 -14.69 -38.68
CA MET A 1 33.92 -14.60 -38.39
C MET A 1 33.74 -14.41 -36.88
N PRO A 2 33.31 -13.24 -36.39
CA PRO A 2 33.18 -12.98 -34.96
C PRO A 2 31.85 -13.50 -34.42
N ARG A 3 31.88 -14.07 -33.20
CA ARG A 3 30.71 -14.53 -32.45
C ARG A 3 29.94 -13.33 -31.91
N VAL A 4 28.68 -13.18 -32.32
CA VAL A 4 27.75 -12.18 -31.78
C VAL A 4 27.14 -12.73 -30.50
N LEU A 5 27.45 -12.09 -29.36
CA LEU A 5 26.75 -12.28 -28.09
C LEU A 5 25.37 -11.62 -28.18
N ALA A 6 24.32 -12.42 -28.22
CA ALA A 6 22.94 -11.95 -28.18
C ALA A 6 22.61 -11.45 -26.75
N VAL A 7 22.62 -10.13 -26.56
CA VAL A 7 22.06 -9.47 -25.39
C VAL A 7 20.55 -9.38 -25.59
N PHE A 8 19.78 -10.19 -24.85
CA PHE A 8 18.32 -10.08 -24.82
C PHE A 8 17.91 -8.89 -23.93
N PRO A 9 17.25 -7.85 -24.45
CA PRO A 9 16.73 -6.77 -23.60
C PRO A 9 15.45 -7.22 -22.90
N LEU A 10 15.44 -7.11 -21.57
CA LEU A 10 14.32 -7.43 -20.71
C LEU A 10 13.14 -6.48 -20.97
N VAL A 11 12.00 -7.06 -21.34
CA VAL A 11 10.74 -6.38 -21.70
C VAL A 11 9.91 -6.15 -20.43
N LEU A 12 9.52 -4.89 -20.15
CA LEU A 12 8.70 -4.50 -18.99
C LEU A 12 7.55 -3.58 -19.38
N LEU A 13 6.36 -4.13 -19.68
CA LEU A 13 5.12 -3.34 -19.68
C LEU A 13 4.75 -2.95 -18.22
N LEU A 14 3.98 -1.87 -18.02
CA LEU A 14 3.29 -1.38 -16.78
C LEU A 14 3.99 -0.20 -16.05
N SER A 15 3.36 0.65 -15.21
CA SER A 15 2.21 0.52 -14.26
C SER A 15 1.34 1.80 -14.25
N ALA A 16 0.36 1.95 -13.38
CA ALA A 16 -0.35 3.17 -12.96
C ALA A 16 -1.26 2.70 -11.85
N CYS A 17 -1.08 3.23 -10.64
CA CYS A 17 -1.98 2.99 -9.52
C CYS A 17 -3.24 3.82 -9.81
N VAL A 18 -4.39 3.17 -9.87
CA VAL A 18 -5.68 3.87 -10.01
C VAL A 18 -6.42 3.67 -8.71
N GLU A 19 -6.38 4.68 -7.86
CA GLU A 19 -7.45 4.91 -6.90
C GLU A 19 -8.63 5.61 -7.59
N PRO A 20 -9.87 5.42 -7.12
CA PRO A 20 -11.01 6.19 -7.59
C PRO A 20 -10.75 7.69 -7.38
N ALA A 21 -10.98 8.48 -8.42
CA ALA A 21 -10.66 9.90 -8.46
C ALA A 21 -11.16 10.66 -7.22
N SER A 22 -10.26 11.35 -6.53
CA SER A 22 -10.63 12.48 -5.67
C SER A 22 -11.35 13.54 -6.51
N PRO A 23 -12.42 14.18 -5.99
CA PRO A 23 -13.17 15.18 -6.73
C PRO A 23 -12.26 16.36 -7.09
N ARG A 24 -12.19 16.68 -8.39
CA ARG A 24 -11.50 17.87 -8.90
C ARG A 24 -12.13 19.12 -8.30
N SER A 25 -11.41 19.84 -7.44
CA SER A 25 -11.74 21.20 -7.05
C SER A 25 -11.29 22.16 -8.16
N GLY A 26 -12.20 22.45 -9.09
CA GLY A 26 -11.95 23.34 -10.21
C GLY A 26 -13.22 24.01 -10.73
N GLY A 27 -13.76 24.94 -9.94
CA GLY A 27 -14.78 25.90 -10.37
C GLY A 27 -14.68 27.16 -9.51
N PRO A 28 -14.88 28.37 -10.06
CA PRO A 28 -14.74 29.61 -9.31
C PRO A 28 -15.75 29.68 -8.16
N ALA A 29 -15.29 30.09 -6.99
CA ALA A 29 -16.13 30.27 -5.82
C ALA A 29 -17.16 31.39 -6.08
N VAL A 30 -18.43 31.00 -6.21
CA VAL A 30 -19.55 31.93 -6.01
C VAL A 30 -19.71 32.08 -4.50
N VAL A 31 -19.42 33.27 -3.99
CA VAL A 31 -19.64 33.63 -2.59
C VAL A 31 -21.15 33.73 -2.35
N PRO A 32 -21.77 32.94 -1.46
CA PRO A 32 -23.14 33.18 -1.03
C PRO A 32 -23.15 34.32 -0.01
N ALA A 33 -24.13 35.21 -0.12
CA ALA A 33 -24.39 36.28 0.84
C ALA A 33 -24.65 35.71 2.26
N PRO A 34 -24.35 36.46 3.33
CA PRO A 34 -24.50 35.96 4.70
C PRO A 34 -25.98 35.80 5.05
N MET A 35 -26.41 34.56 5.33
CA MET A 35 -27.70 34.28 5.95
C MET A 35 -27.60 34.45 7.47
N LYS A 36 -28.53 35.22 8.05
CA LYS A 36 -28.72 35.36 9.50
C LYS A 36 -29.11 34.01 10.13
N ASN A 37 -28.47 33.66 11.25
CA ASN A 37 -28.87 32.52 12.08
C ASN A 37 -30.28 32.75 12.69
N PRO A 38 -31.18 31.75 12.66
CA PRO A 38 -32.38 31.77 13.49
C PRO A 38 -32.07 31.38 14.95
N GLU A 39 -32.72 32.06 15.89
CA GLU A 39 -32.65 31.80 17.34
C GLU A 39 -33.19 30.41 17.71
N ILE A 40 -32.51 29.76 18.66
CA ILE A 40 -32.88 28.46 19.25
C ILE A 40 -33.88 28.72 20.39
N PRO A 41 -35.08 28.08 20.43
CA PRO A 41 -35.99 28.19 21.55
C PRO A 41 -35.47 27.42 22.79
N PRO A 42 -35.73 27.90 24.03
CA PRO A 42 -35.27 27.22 25.24
C PRO A 42 -35.96 25.86 25.44
N ALA A 43 -35.17 24.90 25.96
CA ALA A 43 -35.58 23.53 26.22
C ALA A 43 -36.73 23.43 27.25
N MET A 44 -37.81 22.72 26.90
CA MET A 44 -38.82 22.29 27.86
C MET A 44 -38.24 21.25 28.83
N LYS A 45 -38.35 21.49 30.13
CA LYS A 45 -37.98 20.54 31.18
C LYS A 45 -39.02 19.41 31.24
N MET A 46 -38.54 18.17 31.29
CA MET A 46 -39.40 17.00 31.55
C MET A 46 -39.93 17.01 33.00
N PRO A 47 -41.16 16.50 33.24
CA PRO A 47 -41.71 16.37 34.59
C PRO A 47 -40.93 15.36 35.45
N VAL A 48 -40.73 15.72 36.72
CA VAL A 48 -39.93 15.01 37.74
C VAL A 48 -40.45 13.58 38.03
N GLU A 49 -41.70 13.28 37.72
CA GLU A 49 -42.32 11.98 37.99
C GLU A 49 -41.85 10.84 37.07
N ALA A 50 -41.18 11.14 35.96
CA ALA A 50 -40.61 10.11 35.06
C ALA A 50 -39.23 9.58 35.49
N GLN A 51 -38.61 10.14 36.54
CA GLN A 51 -37.26 9.75 36.99
C GLN A 51 -37.23 8.62 38.01
N ALA A 52 -38.38 8.19 38.55
CA ALA A 52 -38.42 7.25 39.69
C ALA A 52 -38.49 5.75 39.31
N LYS A 53 -38.33 5.39 38.03
CA LYS A 53 -38.20 3.99 37.58
C LYS A 53 -37.03 3.82 36.63
N LEU A 54 -35.81 3.95 37.16
CA LEU A 54 -34.61 3.42 36.51
C LEU A 54 -34.04 2.35 37.46
N GLU A 55 -34.22 1.11 37.03
CA GLU A 55 -33.67 -0.09 37.64
C GLU A 55 -32.16 0.05 37.84
N LYS A 56 -31.64 -0.63 38.86
CA LYS A 56 -30.20 -0.69 39.20
C LYS A 56 -29.36 -0.86 37.93
N PRO A 57 -28.28 -0.07 37.74
CA PRO A 57 -27.39 -0.24 36.60
C PRO A 57 -26.85 -1.67 36.60
N ALA A 58 -27.07 -2.38 35.48
CA ALA A 58 -26.38 -3.63 35.24
C ALA A 58 -24.87 -3.40 35.35
N ILE A 59 -24.19 -4.29 36.05
CA ILE A 59 -22.72 -4.30 36.13
C ILE A 59 -22.22 -4.47 34.69
N VAL A 60 -21.76 -3.37 34.08
CA VAL A 60 -21.09 -3.42 32.79
C VAL A 60 -19.79 -4.17 33.01
N PRO A 61 -19.56 -5.33 32.35
CA PRO A 61 -18.29 -6.03 32.44
C PRO A 61 -17.15 -5.06 32.11
N PRO A 62 -16.00 -5.13 32.79
CA PRO A 62 -14.86 -4.28 32.45
C PRO A 62 -14.56 -4.43 30.96
N ALA A 63 -14.45 -3.29 30.26
CA ALA A 63 -14.11 -3.27 28.84
C ALA A 63 -12.87 -4.13 28.62
N GLN A 64 -12.97 -5.08 27.67
CA GLN A 64 -11.80 -5.88 27.30
C GLN A 64 -10.66 -4.94 26.92
N PRO A 65 -9.42 -5.21 27.35
CA PRO A 65 -8.29 -4.37 27.00
C PRO A 65 -8.20 -4.26 25.47
N ALA A 66 -8.02 -3.03 24.97
CA ALA A 66 -7.87 -2.79 23.55
C ALA A 66 -6.68 -3.60 23.01
N SER A 67 -6.89 -4.29 21.89
CA SER A 67 -5.83 -5.07 21.23
C SER A 67 -4.66 -4.16 20.86
N SER A 68 -3.44 -4.69 21.02
CA SER A 68 -2.22 -4.02 20.56
C SER A 68 -1.91 -4.26 19.09
N LEU A 69 -2.72 -5.09 18.40
CA LEU A 69 -2.53 -5.40 16.99
C LEU A 69 -3.01 -4.28 16.09
N LEU A 70 -2.16 -3.92 15.14
CA LEU A 70 -2.52 -3.01 14.05
C LEU A 70 -3.38 -3.69 12.96
N VAL A 71 -3.30 -5.02 12.86
CA VAL A 71 -4.24 -5.87 12.10
C VAL A 71 -4.91 -6.83 13.07
N LEU A 72 -6.17 -6.54 13.40
CA LEU A 72 -6.95 -7.35 14.34
C LEU A 72 -7.05 -8.81 13.87
N SER A 73 -7.12 -9.74 14.80
CA SER A 73 -7.20 -11.19 14.51
C SER A 73 -8.43 -11.58 13.68
N ALA A 74 -9.58 -10.94 13.92
CA ALA A 74 -10.78 -11.10 13.10
C ALA A 74 -10.54 -10.65 11.64
N ARG A 75 -9.82 -9.53 11.49
CA ARG A 75 -9.47 -8.98 10.17
C ARG A 75 -8.45 -9.87 9.45
N ALA A 76 -7.46 -10.41 10.16
CA ALA A 76 -6.53 -11.40 9.63
C ALA A 76 -7.27 -12.64 9.11
N ALA A 77 -8.27 -13.16 9.83
CA ALA A 77 -9.08 -14.29 9.38
C ALA A 77 -9.85 -13.97 8.09
N GLU A 78 -10.41 -12.77 7.95
CA GLU A 78 -11.10 -12.32 6.75
C GLU A 78 -10.18 -12.31 5.52
N ILE A 79 -9.00 -11.72 5.62
CA ILE A 79 -8.11 -11.59 4.46
C ILE A 79 -7.41 -12.89 4.12
N LEU A 80 -7.11 -13.77 5.10
CA LEU A 80 -6.47 -15.06 4.82
C LEU A 80 -7.38 -15.98 4.00
N TYR A 81 -8.69 -15.87 4.20
CA TYR A 81 -9.72 -16.70 3.57
C TYR A 81 -10.68 -15.85 2.72
N ALA A 82 -10.14 -14.87 1.99
CA ALA A 82 -10.94 -14.03 1.10
C ALA A 82 -11.85 -14.90 0.21
N ASP A 83 -13.16 -14.64 0.30
CA ASP A 83 -14.23 -15.34 -0.42
C ASP A 83 -14.39 -16.86 -0.09
N ASP A 84 -13.70 -17.37 0.94
CA ASP A 84 -13.75 -18.76 1.40
C ASP A 84 -14.31 -18.84 2.84
N GLU A 85 -15.61 -18.58 2.98
CA GLU A 85 -16.29 -18.61 4.28
C GLU A 85 -16.25 -19.98 4.97
N PRO A 86 -16.44 -21.12 4.27
CA PRO A 86 -16.31 -22.43 4.88
C PRO A 86 -14.88 -22.70 5.40
N GLY A 87 -13.86 -22.36 4.61
CA GLY A 87 -12.46 -22.48 5.03
C GLY A 87 -12.14 -21.59 6.23
N ARG A 88 -12.65 -20.35 6.24
CA ARG A 88 -12.52 -19.42 7.37
C ARG A 88 -13.09 -20.00 8.66
N LYS A 89 -14.32 -20.52 8.61
CA LYS A 89 -14.99 -21.15 9.76
C LYS A 89 -14.22 -22.37 10.26
N SER A 90 -13.78 -23.24 9.34
CA SER A 90 -12.98 -24.42 9.70
C SER A 90 -11.67 -24.03 10.37
N ALA A 91 -10.96 -23.04 9.84
CA ALA A 91 -9.69 -22.58 10.40
C ALA A 91 -9.85 -21.95 11.78
N LEU A 92 -10.89 -21.12 11.98
CA LEU A 92 -11.21 -20.56 13.29
C LEU A 92 -11.52 -21.65 14.32
N ALA A 93 -12.25 -22.70 13.94
CA ALA A 93 -12.51 -23.84 14.81
C ALA A 93 -11.22 -24.58 15.18
N SER A 94 -10.34 -24.84 14.20
CA SER A 94 -9.03 -25.47 14.45
C SER A 94 -8.10 -24.62 15.32
N CYS A 95 -8.26 -23.29 15.29
CA CYS A 95 -7.50 -22.34 16.10
C CYS A 95 -8.22 -21.92 17.39
N SER A 96 -9.27 -22.64 17.80
CA SER A 96 -10.03 -22.35 19.02
C SER A 96 -9.13 -22.26 20.26
N GLY A 97 -9.50 -21.35 21.18
CA GLY A 97 -8.73 -21.08 22.41
C GLY A 97 -7.49 -20.20 22.23
N LYS A 98 -7.08 -19.89 20.99
CA LYS A 98 -6.01 -18.92 20.72
C LYS A 98 -6.58 -17.51 20.60
N VAL A 99 -5.80 -16.51 20.99
CA VAL A 99 -6.18 -15.09 20.97
C VAL A 99 -5.07 -14.24 20.35
N GLU A 100 -5.42 -13.03 19.88
CA GLU A 100 -4.46 -12.02 19.39
C GLU A 100 -3.39 -12.61 18.43
N LYS A 101 -2.10 -12.39 18.71
CA LYS A 101 -0.96 -12.87 17.91
C LYS A 101 -0.98 -14.38 17.72
N GLU A 102 -1.35 -15.14 18.75
CA GLU A 102 -1.39 -16.60 18.68
C GLU A 102 -2.50 -17.10 17.75
N LEU A 103 -3.63 -16.39 17.71
CA LEU A 103 -4.70 -16.69 16.75
C LEU A 103 -4.22 -16.43 15.32
N VAL A 104 -3.60 -15.28 15.05
CA VAL A 104 -3.08 -14.96 13.70
C VAL A 104 -2.01 -15.97 13.24
N ARG A 105 -1.06 -16.31 14.12
CA ARG A 105 -0.04 -17.35 13.86
C ARG A 105 -0.67 -18.69 13.50
N CYS A 106 -1.70 -19.10 14.23
CA CYS A 106 -2.40 -20.35 13.93
C CYS A 106 -3.14 -20.28 12.60
N LEU A 107 -3.86 -19.18 12.32
CA LEU A 107 -4.57 -19.01 11.07
C LEU A 107 -3.62 -19.03 9.86
N LEU A 108 -2.44 -18.41 9.97
CA LEU A 108 -1.38 -18.49 8.97
C LEU A 108 -0.89 -19.93 8.79
N ALA A 109 -0.61 -20.64 9.88
CA ALA A 109 -0.17 -22.04 9.82
C ALA A 109 -1.20 -22.95 9.11
N VAL A 110 -2.49 -22.79 9.43
CA VAL A 110 -3.58 -23.53 8.78
C VAL A 110 -3.68 -23.12 7.30
N ARG A 111 -3.61 -21.82 6.99
CA ARG A 111 -3.80 -21.32 5.62
C ARG A 111 -2.74 -21.82 4.64
N TYR A 112 -1.52 -22.02 5.12
CA TYR A 112 -0.36 -22.46 4.33
C TYR A 112 0.06 -23.91 4.64
N ALA A 113 -0.79 -24.71 5.28
CA ALA A 113 -0.45 -26.06 5.75
C ALA A 113 0.02 -27.03 4.64
N ASP A 114 -0.37 -26.76 3.40
CA ASP A 114 0.01 -27.55 2.21
C ASP A 114 1.35 -27.13 1.58
N ASP A 115 2.01 -26.07 2.07
CA ASP A 115 3.38 -25.69 1.69
C ASP A 115 4.14 -25.17 2.93
N ALA A 116 4.81 -26.10 3.62
CA ALA A 116 5.54 -25.79 4.86
C ALA A 116 6.57 -24.66 4.74
N LYS A 117 7.18 -24.49 3.56
CA LYS A 117 8.14 -23.40 3.32
C LYS A 117 7.41 -22.06 3.21
N ALA A 118 6.28 -22.01 2.51
CA ALA A 118 5.45 -20.81 2.46
C ALA A 118 4.87 -20.46 3.85
N ALA A 119 4.46 -21.47 4.63
CA ALA A 119 4.00 -21.28 6.00
C ALA A 119 5.05 -20.63 6.90
N GLY A 120 6.30 -21.10 6.81
CA GLY A 120 7.44 -20.48 7.51
C GLY A 120 7.63 -19.02 7.12
N LEU A 121 7.71 -18.72 5.82
CA LEU A 121 7.90 -17.35 5.31
C LEU A 121 6.77 -16.41 5.72
N ALA A 122 5.51 -16.85 5.63
CA ALA A 122 4.36 -16.04 6.00
C ALA A 122 4.31 -15.76 7.52
N ARG A 123 4.72 -16.74 8.34
CA ARG A 123 4.87 -16.57 9.79
C ARG A 123 6.01 -15.60 10.13
N ASP A 124 7.18 -15.76 9.51
CA ASP A 124 8.34 -14.90 9.76
C ASP A 124 8.03 -13.44 9.40
N LEU A 125 7.29 -13.23 8.31
CA LEU A 125 6.81 -11.92 7.90
C LEU A 125 5.90 -11.28 8.95
N TYR A 126 4.96 -12.06 9.49
CA TYR A 126 4.06 -11.60 10.56
C TYR A 126 4.82 -11.34 11.86
N ASP A 127 5.71 -12.24 12.27
CA ASP A 127 6.46 -12.12 13.52
C ASP A 127 7.41 -10.92 13.52
N ARG A 128 7.97 -10.55 12.35
CA ARG A 128 8.85 -9.39 12.21
C ARG A 128 8.12 -8.07 12.09
N ALA A 129 7.14 -7.98 11.19
CA ALA A 129 6.57 -6.72 10.76
C ALA A 129 5.05 -6.62 11.01
N GLU A 130 4.42 -7.63 11.62
CA GLU A 130 2.97 -7.76 11.76
C GLU A 130 2.23 -7.67 10.41
N VAL A 131 2.89 -8.06 9.33
CA VAL A 131 2.29 -8.09 8.00
C VAL A 131 1.60 -9.43 7.78
N VAL A 132 0.30 -9.40 7.51
CA VAL A 132 -0.50 -10.60 7.28
C VAL A 132 -0.58 -10.88 5.78
N ALA A 133 0.04 -11.99 5.35
CA ALA A 133 0.02 -12.48 3.97
C ALA A 133 -1.33 -13.14 3.62
N GLY A 134 -2.34 -12.30 3.40
CA GLY A 134 -3.70 -12.68 3.00
C GLY A 134 -3.94 -12.63 1.49
N LEU A 135 -5.20 -12.53 1.09
CA LEU A 135 -5.65 -12.56 -0.29
C LEU A 135 -6.54 -11.37 -0.61
N GLU A 136 -6.47 -10.91 -1.85
CA GLU A 136 -7.46 -9.97 -2.37
C GLU A 136 -8.70 -10.72 -2.82
N LYS A 137 -9.87 -10.09 -2.70
CA LYS A 137 -11.14 -10.67 -3.14
C LYS A 137 -11.22 -10.75 -4.66
N ALA A 138 -11.96 -11.75 -5.15
CA ALA A 138 -12.34 -11.81 -6.55
C ALA A 138 -13.26 -10.62 -6.88
N ARG A 139 -12.88 -9.82 -7.88
CA ARG A 139 -13.71 -8.72 -8.38
C ARG A 139 -13.35 -8.33 -9.80
N ARG A 140 -14.33 -7.80 -10.53
CA ARG A 140 -14.07 -6.94 -11.70
C ARG A 140 -14.04 -5.50 -11.22
N THR A 141 -13.05 -4.75 -11.68
CA THR A 141 -12.93 -3.33 -11.31
C THR A 141 -12.25 -2.56 -12.43
N GLU A 142 -12.64 -1.30 -12.57
CA GLU A 142 -12.05 -0.37 -13.53
C GLU A 142 -10.72 0.14 -13.02
N PHE A 143 -9.68 0.11 -13.86
CA PHE A 143 -8.36 0.69 -13.56
C PHE A 143 -8.00 1.80 -14.55
N GLY A 144 -8.87 2.82 -14.65
CA GLY A 144 -8.66 4.01 -15.46
C GLY A 144 -8.41 3.65 -16.93
N TYR A 145 -7.34 4.16 -17.53
CA TYR A 145 -7.03 3.90 -18.95
C TYR A 145 -6.79 2.41 -19.29
N ARG A 146 -6.64 1.54 -18.28
CA ARG A 146 -6.47 0.09 -18.48
C ARG A 146 -7.78 -0.63 -18.77
N GLY A 147 -8.91 0.03 -18.54
CA GLY A 147 -10.22 -0.58 -18.61
C GLY A 147 -10.48 -1.51 -17.42
N GLU A 148 -11.49 -2.33 -17.60
CA GLU A 148 -11.97 -3.27 -16.60
C GLU A 148 -11.06 -4.49 -16.52
N ILE A 149 -10.66 -4.86 -15.30
CA ILE A 149 -9.79 -6.01 -15.04
C ILE A 149 -10.45 -6.94 -14.03
N GLN A 150 -10.44 -8.24 -14.33
CA GLN A 150 -10.81 -9.29 -13.37
C GLN A 150 -9.60 -9.64 -12.49
N LEU A 151 -9.76 -9.43 -11.20
CA LEU A 151 -8.84 -9.89 -10.15
C LEU A 151 -9.35 -11.21 -9.56
N VAL A 152 -8.43 -12.12 -9.25
CA VAL A 152 -8.75 -13.36 -8.53
C VAL A 152 -7.76 -13.58 -7.38
N PRO A 153 -8.20 -14.12 -6.24
CA PRO A 153 -7.31 -14.53 -5.15
C PRO A 153 -6.27 -15.53 -5.67
N GLU A 154 -5.00 -15.36 -5.28
CA GLU A 154 -3.93 -16.27 -5.67
C GLU A 154 -2.91 -16.38 -4.54
N ARG A 155 -2.78 -17.56 -3.92
CA ARG A 155 -1.83 -17.75 -2.82
C ARG A 155 -0.39 -17.77 -3.34
N PRO A 156 0.56 -17.17 -2.61
CA PRO A 156 1.98 -17.21 -2.97
C PRO A 156 2.65 -18.53 -2.50
N VAL A 157 2.21 -19.66 -3.06
CA VAL A 157 2.71 -21.01 -2.75
C VAL A 157 3.27 -21.70 -4.00
N GLY A 158 3.96 -22.83 -3.84
CA GLY A 158 4.45 -23.61 -4.98
C GLY A 158 5.33 -22.77 -5.90
N ARG A 159 4.92 -22.59 -7.16
CA ARG A 159 5.65 -21.76 -8.14
C ARG A 159 5.72 -20.27 -7.76
N TYR A 160 4.78 -19.78 -6.96
CA TYR A 160 4.71 -18.38 -6.52
C TYR A 160 5.32 -18.15 -5.13
N ARG A 161 5.86 -19.20 -4.49
CA ARG A 161 6.48 -19.09 -3.15
C ARG A 161 7.60 -18.07 -3.10
N GLU A 162 8.31 -17.90 -4.21
CA GLU A 162 9.40 -16.93 -4.33
C GLU A 162 8.94 -15.49 -4.03
N HIS A 163 7.67 -15.15 -4.29
CA HIS A 163 7.12 -13.84 -3.93
C HIS A 163 7.10 -13.62 -2.42
N LEU A 164 6.75 -14.62 -1.60
CA LEU A 164 6.83 -14.49 -0.13
C LEU A 164 8.27 -14.28 0.33
N ARG A 165 9.25 -14.93 -0.33
CA ARG A 165 10.67 -14.75 -0.01
C ARG A 165 11.12 -13.31 -0.31
N TRP A 166 10.73 -12.77 -1.46
CA TRP A 166 11.03 -11.38 -1.83
C TRP A 166 10.32 -10.37 -0.92
N VAL A 167 9.07 -10.61 -0.57
CA VAL A 167 8.29 -9.78 0.36
C VAL A 167 8.94 -9.77 1.74
N LEU A 168 9.30 -10.93 2.29
CA LEU A 168 9.97 -11.02 3.58
C LEU A 168 11.31 -10.28 3.58
N SER A 169 12.09 -10.43 2.51
CA SER A 169 13.35 -9.68 2.32
C SER A 169 13.10 -8.17 2.27
N ALA A 170 12.08 -7.73 1.53
CA ALA A 170 11.71 -6.32 1.44
C ALA A 170 11.29 -5.75 2.79
N PHE A 171 10.38 -6.41 3.51
CA PHE A 171 9.94 -5.95 4.83
C PHE A 171 11.04 -6.03 5.89
N THR A 172 11.98 -6.95 5.74
CA THR A 172 13.21 -6.97 6.55
C THR A 172 14.02 -5.69 6.34
N GLU A 173 14.32 -5.32 5.09
CA GLU A 173 15.05 -4.08 4.79
C GLU A 173 14.28 -2.82 5.21
N ILE A 174 12.97 -2.78 4.96
CA ILE A 174 12.08 -1.69 5.36
C ILE A 174 12.13 -1.50 6.87
N ASP A 175 11.98 -2.59 7.63
CA ASP A 175 11.99 -2.53 9.09
C ASP A 175 13.35 -2.07 9.63
N ASP A 176 14.45 -2.60 9.08
CA ASP A 176 15.80 -2.23 9.51
C ASP A 176 16.09 -0.76 9.26
N VAL A 177 15.73 -0.24 8.09
CA VAL A 177 15.94 1.17 7.73
C VAL A 177 15.10 2.09 8.61
N TYR A 178 13.78 1.89 8.68
CA TYR A 178 12.91 2.79 9.44
C TYR A 178 13.16 2.70 10.95
N SER A 179 13.44 1.51 11.49
CA SER A 179 13.83 1.38 12.91
C SER A 179 15.15 2.08 13.22
N ALA A 180 16.12 2.04 12.30
CA ALA A 180 17.38 2.76 12.48
C ALA A 180 17.21 4.29 12.38
N LEU A 181 16.34 4.76 11.47
CA LEU A 181 16.00 6.18 11.35
C LEU A 181 15.27 6.69 12.60
N GLU A 182 14.28 5.93 13.10
CA GLU A 182 13.57 6.25 14.34
C GLU A 182 14.52 6.34 15.53
N LYS A 183 15.41 5.34 15.67
CA LYS A 183 16.45 5.34 16.71
C LYS A 183 17.38 6.55 16.62
N ARG A 184 17.81 6.92 15.40
CA ARG A 184 18.66 8.10 15.18
C ARG A 184 17.95 9.41 15.50
N ALA A 185 16.64 9.48 15.21
CA ALA A 185 15.82 10.65 15.51
C ALA A 185 15.52 10.80 17.02
N GLY A 186 15.66 9.73 17.80
CA GLY A 186 15.40 9.72 19.24
C GLY A 186 13.93 9.92 19.63
N LYS A 187 13.01 9.76 18.67
CA LYS A 187 11.56 9.89 18.86
C LYS A 187 10.80 9.01 17.87
N PRO A 188 9.57 8.56 18.22
CA PRO A 188 8.75 7.78 17.30
C PRO A 188 8.54 8.48 15.97
N MET A 189 8.67 7.72 14.87
CA MET A 189 8.39 8.22 13.53
C MET A 189 6.87 8.28 13.31
N LYS A 190 6.39 9.40 12.77
CA LYS A 190 5.02 9.51 12.25
C LYS A 190 4.93 8.94 10.84
N TYR A 191 5.30 7.67 10.72
CA TYR A 191 5.27 6.89 9.48
C TYR A 191 5.06 5.44 9.86
N ARG A 192 4.07 4.77 9.27
CA ARG A 192 3.73 3.37 9.55
C ARG A 192 4.30 2.47 8.47
N TRP A 193 5.12 1.51 8.89
CA TRP A 193 5.66 0.44 8.03
C TRP A 193 5.37 -0.99 8.55
N LYS A 194 4.66 -1.10 9.68
CA LYS A 194 4.28 -2.36 10.33
C LYS A 194 2.78 -2.52 10.41
N GLY A 195 2.35 -3.76 10.64
CA GLY A 195 0.97 -4.07 10.92
C GLY A 195 0.10 -3.84 9.69
N LEU A 196 0.40 -4.51 8.58
CA LEU A 196 -0.25 -4.23 7.29
C LEU A 196 -0.94 -5.49 6.77
N GLU A 197 -1.95 -5.28 5.94
CA GLU A 197 -2.52 -6.36 5.16
C GLU A 197 -1.80 -6.45 3.82
N LEU A 198 -1.19 -7.59 3.50
CA LEU A 198 -0.65 -7.87 2.17
C LEU A 198 -1.56 -8.88 1.48
N ARG A 199 -2.26 -8.43 0.44
CA ARG A 199 -3.33 -9.19 -0.21
C ARG A 199 -2.90 -9.70 -1.57
N PHE A 200 -2.55 -10.98 -1.66
CA PHE A 200 -2.07 -11.58 -2.90
C PHE A 200 -3.21 -11.87 -3.88
N PHE A 201 -2.96 -11.60 -5.17
CA PHE A 201 -3.90 -11.83 -6.25
C PHE A 201 -3.21 -12.11 -7.58
N ARG A 202 -4.02 -12.47 -8.58
CA ARG A 202 -3.66 -12.54 -10.00
C ARG A 202 -4.67 -11.74 -10.81
N SER A 203 -4.20 -11.12 -11.88
CA SER A 203 -5.09 -10.54 -12.90
C SER A 203 -5.34 -11.55 -14.01
N VAL A 204 -6.60 -11.72 -14.42
CA VAL A 204 -6.93 -12.66 -15.49
C VAL A 204 -6.49 -12.10 -16.84
N ASN A 205 -5.68 -12.86 -17.59
CA ASN A 205 -5.16 -12.50 -18.92
C ASN A 205 -4.42 -11.14 -18.97
N ARG A 206 -3.87 -10.71 -17.82
CA ARG A 206 -3.18 -9.43 -17.64
C ARG A 206 -2.09 -9.59 -16.58
N THR A 207 -1.10 -8.70 -16.62
CA THR A 207 -0.08 -8.56 -15.57
C THR A 207 -0.32 -7.31 -14.71
N THR A 208 -1.47 -6.63 -14.90
CA THR A 208 -1.83 -5.32 -14.33
C THR A 208 -3.03 -5.39 -13.41
N PRO A 209 -3.08 -4.53 -12.38
CA PRO A 209 -1.95 -3.75 -11.86
C PRO A 209 -0.89 -4.68 -11.24
N ALA A 210 0.35 -4.20 -11.06
CA ALA A 210 1.40 -4.98 -10.39
C ALA A 210 1.17 -4.98 -8.86
N ALA A 211 0.79 -3.84 -8.32
CA ALA A 211 0.25 -3.67 -6.98
C ALA A 211 -0.67 -2.44 -6.95
N PHE A 212 -1.39 -2.26 -5.85
CA PHE A 212 -2.03 -1.00 -5.47
C PHE A 212 -2.21 -0.96 -3.96
N ALA A 213 -2.12 0.22 -3.37
CA ALA A 213 -2.45 0.47 -1.98
C ALA A 213 -3.88 1.01 -1.81
N SER A 214 -4.45 0.79 -0.63
CA SER A 214 -5.59 1.55 -0.13
C SER A 214 -5.71 1.35 1.38
N ALA A 215 -6.10 2.39 2.11
CA ALA A 215 -6.10 2.38 3.59
C ALA A 215 -4.78 1.84 4.15
N TRP A 216 -4.80 0.68 4.83
CA TRP A 216 -3.59 0.02 5.36
C TRP A 216 -3.36 -1.38 4.75
N TYR A 217 -3.72 -1.54 3.48
CA TYR A 217 -3.39 -2.75 2.72
C TYR A 217 -2.68 -2.45 1.41
N VAL A 218 -1.82 -3.39 1.01
CA VAL A 218 -1.24 -3.47 -0.33
C VAL A 218 -1.79 -4.73 -1.00
N ALA A 219 -2.47 -4.57 -2.13
CA ALA A 219 -2.78 -5.68 -3.01
C ALA A 219 -1.58 -5.96 -3.91
N TYR A 220 -1.15 -7.22 -3.97
CA TYR A 220 0.07 -7.66 -4.64
C TYR A 220 -0.24 -8.70 -5.73
N ASN A 221 0.12 -8.41 -6.98
CA ASN A 221 -0.09 -9.34 -8.09
C ASN A 221 1.10 -10.30 -8.22
N VAL A 222 0.90 -11.60 -7.97
CA VAL A 222 1.96 -12.62 -8.13
C VAL A 222 2.35 -12.84 -9.60
N SER A 223 1.58 -12.30 -10.55
CA SER A 223 1.91 -12.25 -11.97
C SER A 223 2.16 -10.81 -12.45
N GLY A 224 2.40 -9.89 -11.52
CA GLY A 224 2.68 -8.48 -11.79
C GLY A 224 3.97 -8.28 -12.57
N SER A 225 3.99 -7.37 -13.54
CA SER A 225 5.20 -7.18 -14.37
C SER A 225 6.39 -6.59 -13.60
N LEU A 226 6.14 -5.87 -12.50
CA LEU A 226 7.18 -5.33 -11.61
C LEU A 226 7.66 -6.37 -10.57
N MET A 227 6.88 -7.44 -10.36
CA MET A 227 7.12 -8.46 -9.34
C MET A 227 8.01 -9.58 -9.88
N ARG A 228 9.19 -9.21 -10.41
CA ARG A 228 10.08 -10.14 -11.12
C ARG A 228 11.45 -10.33 -10.47
N SER A 229 11.77 -9.55 -9.45
CA SER A 229 12.99 -9.68 -8.66
C SER A 229 12.75 -9.19 -7.23
N ALA A 230 13.68 -9.51 -6.33
CA ALA A 230 13.66 -8.98 -4.96
C ALA A 230 13.68 -7.44 -4.94
N GLU A 231 14.48 -6.79 -5.80
CA GLU A 231 14.50 -5.33 -5.89
C GLU A 231 13.17 -4.77 -6.38
N GLY A 232 12.59 -5.33 -7.44
CA GLY A 232 11.30 -4.85 -7.97
C GLY A 232 10.17 -4.96 -6.95
N VAL A 233 10.16 -6.04 -6.15
CA VAL A 233 9.22 -6.20 -5.04
C VAL A 233 9.44 -5.17 -3.94
N ARG A 234 10.68 -5.00 -3.48
CA ARG A 234 11.02 -4.00 -2.46
C ARG A 234 10.61 -2.60 -2.90
N ASP A 235 11.02 -2.21 -4.10
CA ASP A 235 10.79 -0.87 -4.61
C ASP A 235 9.29 -0.59 -4.76
N THR A 236 8.53 -1.57 -5.25
CA THR A 236 7.06 -1.47 -5.31
C THR A 236 6.45 -1.37 -3.91
N LEU A 237 6.85 -2.21 -2.95
CA LEU A 237 6.28 -2.16 -1.60
C LEU A 237 6.59 -0.84 -0.88
N VAL A 238 7.78 -0.28 -1.05
CA VAL A 238 8.13 1.04 -0.49
C VAL A 238 7.30 2.15 -1.14
N HIS A 239 7.10 2.08 -2.45
CA HIS A 239 6.22 2.99 -3.18
C HIS A 239 4.78 2.94 -2.64
N GLU A 240 4.20 1.74 -2.53
CA GLU A 240 2.83 1.57 -2.01
C GLU A 240 2.70 1.96 -0.52
N LEU A 241 3.74 1.72 0.29
CA LEU A 241 3.82 2.20 1.67
C LEU A 241 3.75 3.72 1.76
N PHE A 242 4.39 4.43 0.83
CA PHE A 242 4.33 5.88 0.79
C PHE A 242 2.90 6.37 0.57
N HIS A 243 2.18 5.80 -0.41
CA HIS A 243 0.79 6.19 -0.70
C HIS A 243 -0.11 6.06 0.54
N MET A 244 0.00 4.97 1.29
CA MET A 244 -0.79 4.79 2.52
C MET A 244 -0.47 5.85 3.59
N ASN A 245 0.81 6.19 3.75
CA ASN A 245 1.22 7.21 4.72
C ASN A 245 0.87 8.63 4.28
N ASP A 246 0.94 8.92 2.98
CA ASP A 246 0.52 10.20 2.43
C ASP A 246 -0.99 10.40 2.59
N ALA A 247 -1.78 9.35 2.31
CA ALA A 247 -3.23 9.36 2.54
C ALA A 247 -3.59 9.56 4.03
N ASP A 248 -2.92 8.86 4.95
CA ASP A 248 -3.09 9.05 6.40
C ASP A 248 -2.70 10.47 6.83
N HIS A 249 -1.73 11.06 6.14
CA HIS A 249 -1.35 12.46 6.29
C HIS A 249 -2.18 13.41 5.41
N SER A 250 -3.44 13.07 5.13
CA SER A 250 -4.39 13.92 4.39
C SER A 250 -3.88 14.35 3.00
N TRP A 251 -3.20 13.44 2.31
CA TRP A 251 -2.63 13.66 0.98
C TRP A 251 -1.66 14.85 0.93
N TRP A 252 -0.82 14.97 1.96
CA TRP A 252 0.12 16.07 2.17
C TRP A 252 0.96 16.39 0.92
N SER A 253 1.39 15.36 0.18
CA SER A 253 2.25 15.52 -0.98
C SER A 253 1.64 16.37 -2.09
N GLY A 254 0.30 16.39 -2.21
CA GLY A 254 -0.44 17.20 -3.16
C GLY A 254 -0.06 18.68 -3.06
N PRO A 255 -0.52 19.40 -2.02
CA PRO A 255 -0.16 20.80 -1.84
C PRO A 255 1.35 21.04 -1.67
N ALA A 256 2.08 20.09 -1.08
CA ALA A 256 3.51 20.27 -0.83
C ALA A 256 4.38 20.25 -2.10
N LEU A 257 3.99 19.48 -3.11
CA LEU A 257 4.84 19.21 -4.29
C LEU A 257 4.21 19.62 -5.62
N GLN A 258 2.93 20.01 -5.68
CA GLN A 258 2.23 20.28 -6.95
C GLN A 258 2.97 21.33 -7.79
N ALA A 259 3.36 22.46 -7.19
CA ALA A 259 4.04 23.53 -7.92
C ALA A 259 5.39 23.07 -8.50
N THR A 260 6.11 22.21 -7.78
CA THR A 260 7.36 21.61 -8.26
C THR A 260 7.10 20.65 -9.42
N TYR A 261 6.10 19.77 -9.26
CA TYR A 261 5.71 18.81 -10.29
C TYR A 261 5.28 19.50 -11.59
N ASP A 262 4.40 20.48 -11.51
CA ASP A 262 3.93 21.26 -12.66
C ASP A 262 5.08 22.05 -13.31
N GLY A 263 5.98 22.62 -12.50
CA GLY A 263 7.18 23.30 -12.98
C GLY A 263 8.12 22.37 -13.75
N ILE A 264 8.26 21.11 -13.34
CA ILE A 264 9.03 20.10 -14.08
C ILE A 264 8.38 19.78 -15.42
N LEU A 265 7.07 19.55 -15.44
CA LEU A 265 6.33 19.27 -16.68
C LEU A 265 6.33 20.46 -17.65
N ALA A 266 6.30 21.69 -17.14
CA ALA A 266 6.43 22.90 -17.95
C ALA A 266 7.84 23.05 -18.58
N ARG A 267 8.89 22.66 -17.85
CA ARG A 267 10.28 22.65 -18.36
C ARG A 267 10.54 21.50 -19.33
N CYS A 268 9.80 20.41 -19.20
CA CYS A 268 9.89 19.24 -20.04
C CYS A 268 8.58 19.00 -20.80
N PRO A 269 8.23 19.87 -21.77
CA PRO A 269 7.00 19.71 -22.50
C PRO A 269 7.02 18.44 -23.36
N ILE A 270 5.83 17.94 -23.67
CA ILE A 270 5.64 16.86 -24.64
C ILE A 270 6.06 17.39 -26.03
N PRO A 271 7.01 16.75 -26.73
CA PRO A 271 7.40 17.19 -28.07
C PRO A 271 6.22 17.05 -29.05
N LEU A 272 6.22 17.83 -30.14
CA LEU A 272 5.18 17.75 -31.17
C LEU A 272 5.06 16.31 -31.71
N GLY A 273 3.83 15.77 -31.71
CA GLY A 273 3.56 14.38 -32.11
C GLY A 273 3.98 13.32 -31.07
N GLY A 274 4.54 13.73 -29.94
CA GLY A 274 4.87 12.87 -28.81
C GLY A 274 3.65 12.60 -27.92
N LYS A 275 3.73 11.50 -27.17
CA LYS A 275 2.73 11.14 -26.14
C LYS A 275 3.14 11.57 -24.74
N TRP A 276 4.45 11.76 -24.51
CA TRP A 276 5.03 11.98 -23.19
C TRP A 276 6.23 12.93 -23.28
N PRO A 277 6.60 13.62 -22.18
CA PRO A 277 7.90 14.25 -22.09
C PRO A 277 9.02 13.23 -22.30
N THR A 278 10.11 13.66 -22.92
CA THR A 278 11.21 12.73 -23.19
C THR A 278 11.94 12.34 -21.91
N ARG A 279 12.37 11.07 -21.82
CA ARG A 279 13.26 10.61 -20.73
C ARG A 279 14.51 11.46 -20.60
N ARG A 280 15.06 11.97 -21.71
CA ARG A 280 16.25 12.84 -21.68
C ARG A 280 15.98 14.12 -20.88
N CYS A 281 14.83 14.76 -21.09
CA CYS A 281 14.47 15.97 -20.35
C CYS A 281 14.15 15.67 -18.88
N LEU A 282 13.40 14.60 -18.62
CA LEU A 282 12.96 14.25 -17.27
C LEU A 282 14.03 13.61 -16.39
N ARG A 283 15.12 13.08 -16.96
CA ARG A 283 16.17 12.37 -16.22
C ARG A 283 16.70 13.11 -14.99
N PRO A 284 16.96 14.43 -15.01
CA PRO A 284 17.42 15.17 -13.82
C PRO A 284 16.36 15.25 -12.71
N TRP A 285 15.09 15.09 -13.08
CA TRP A 285 13.93 15.27 -12.21
C TRP A 285 13.29 13.95 -11.78
N ALA A 286 13.74 12.81 -12.32
CA ALA A 286 13.18 11.50 -12.01
C ALA A 286 13.75 10.97 -10.68
N PRO A 287 12.92 10.78 -9.64
CA PRO A 287 13.40 10.35 -8.33
C PRO A 287 13.98 8.94 -8.35
N ALA A 288 13.38 8.04 -9.12
CA ALA A 288 13.88 6.68 -9.31
C ALA A 288 14.00 6.34 -10.79
N GLN A 289 14.59 5.17 -11.07
CA GLN A 289 14.82 4.69 -12.45
C GLN A 289 13.62 3.94 -13.03
N THR A 290 12.52 3.84 -12.29
CA THR A 290 11.29 3.19 -12.75
C THR A 290 10.80 3.88 -14.02
N THR A 291 10.70 3.12 -15.10
CA THR A 291 10.23 3.62 -16.40
C THR A 291 9.19 2.69 -16.99
N VAL A 292 8.30 3.27 -17.78
CA VAL A 292 7.26 2.54 -18.52
C VAL A 292 7.82 2.17 -19.89
N LYS A 293 7.62 0.93 -20.37
CA LYS A 293 8.12 0.50 -21.69
C LYS A 293 7.63 1.42 -22.81
N GLY A 294 8.58 1.86 -23.63
CA GLY A 294 8.33 2.76 -24.76
C GLY A 294 7.91 4.19 -24.33
N GLY A 295 7.92 4.47 -23.03
CA GLY A 295 7.42 5.70 -22.45
C GLY A 295 8.47 6.46 -21.67
N THR A 296 8.02 7.04 -20.56
CA THR A 296 8.78 7.94 -19.70
C THR A 296 9.03 7.32 -18.32
N TYR A 297 9.59 8.10 -17.39
CA TYR A 297 9.69 7.74 -15.98
C TYR A 297 8.29 7.60 -15.38
N TYR A 298 8.14 6.64 -14.47
CA TYR A 298 6.86 6.25 -13.89
C TYR A 298 6.08 7.43 -13.32
N ALA A 299 6.73 8.27 -12.52
CA ALA A 299 6.14 9.48 -11.92
C ALA A 299 5.52 10.48 -12.92
N PHE A 300 5.90 10.45 -14.20
CA PHE A 300 5.50 11.44 -15.21
C PHE A 300 4.72 10.82 -16.38
N GLN A 301 4.28 9.57 -16.26
CA GLN A 301 3.40 9.01 -17.28
C GLN A 301 1.99 9.63 -17.19
N PRO A 302 1.23 9.69 -18.28
CA PRO A 302 -0.15 10.17 -18.23
C PRO A 302 -1.05 9.31 -17.35
N GLY A 303 -1.95 9.98 -16.64
CA GLY A 303 -2.81 9.36 -15.64
C GLY A 303 -2.20 9.34 -14.24
N ASN A 304 -0.88 9.51 -14.13
CA ASN A 304 -0.21 9.77 -12.87
C ASN A 304 -0.15 11.27 -12.59
N ASP A 305 0.03 11.61 -11.33
CA ASP A 305 0.07 12.99 -10.84
C ASP A 305 1.19 13.18 -9.81
N VAL A 306 1.09 14.27 -9.04
CA VAL A 306 2.04 14.64 -7.99
C VAL A 306 2.19 13.55 -6.92
N HIS A 307 1.16 12.76 -6.63
CA HIS A 307 1.20 11.72 -5.60
C HIS A 307 2.12 10.57 -6.03
N GLU A 308 2.08 10.21 -7.31
CA GLU A 308 2.98 9.20 -7.89
C GLU A 308 4.42 9.71 -7.94
N TYR A 309 4.64 11.00 -8.19
CA TYR A 309 5.95 11.63 -8.05
C TYR A 309 6.46 11.61 -6.61
N ALA A 310 5.59 11.87 -5.64
CA ALA A 310 5.91 11.83 -4.23
C ALA A 310 6.27 10.41 -3.75
N ALA A 311 5.53 9.39 -4.21
CA ALA A 311 5.85 7.99 -3.90
C ALA A 311 7.22 7.57 -4.47
N GLU A 312 7.57 8.00 -5.68
CA GLU A 312 8.92 7.77 -6.22
C GLU A 312 10.01 8.55 -5.45
N LEU A 313 9.70 9.74 -4.91
CA LEU A 313 10.61 10.44 -3.99
C LEU A 313 10.78 9.68 -2.66
N GLY A 314 9.70 9.14 -2.10
CA GLY A 314 9.73 8.29 -0.91
C GLY A 314 10.60 7.05 -1.12
N LEU A 315 10.45 6.39 -2.27
CA LEU A 315 11.31 5.28 -2.68
C LEU A 315 12.78 5.72 -2.79
N ARG A 316 13.06 6.84 -3.44
CA ARG A 316 14.42 7.36 -3.56
C ARG A 316 15.04 7.64 -2.21
N TYR A 317 14.31 8.30 -1.31
CA TYR A 317 14.76 8.55 0.06
C TYR A 317 15.10 7.24 0.78
N PHE A 318 14.22 6.24 0.73
CA PHE A 318 14.47 4.94 1.34
C PHE A 318 15.76 4.30 0.84
N LEU A 319 15.97 4.27 -0.49
CA LEU A 319 17.16 3.68 -1.09
C LEU A 319 18.44 4.41 -0.64
N GLU A 320 18.42 5.74 -0.59
CA GLU A 320 19.56 6.53 -0.13
C GLU A 320 19.86 6.32 1.36
N GLN A 321 18.82 6.28 2.21
CA GLN A 321 19.00 6.01 3.63
C GLN A 321 19.54 4.60 3.87
N ARG A 322 19.09 3.61 3.10
CA ARG A 322 19.62 2.25 3.17
C ARG A 322 21.13 2.21 2.88
N GLU A 323 21.58 2.88 1.82
CA GLU A 323 23.01 2.94 1.49
C GLU A 323 23.79 3.72 2.57
N ALA A 324 23.26 4.86 3.05
CA ALA A 324 23.89 5.66 4.09
C ALA A 324 24.03 4.89 5.42
N LEU A 325 22.99 4.16 5.83
CA LEU A 325 22.99 3.33 7.03
C LEU A 325 23.99 2.18 6.94
N ALA A 326 24.19 1.63 5.74
CA ALA A 326 25.19 0.61 5.46
C ALA A 326 26.61 1.18 5.24
N SER A 327 26.83 2.49 5.41
CA SER A 327 28.09 3.18 5.11
C SER A 327 28.58 2.94 3.67
N ARG A 328 27.65 2.71 2.73
CA ARG A 328 27.93 2.52 1.31
C ARG A 328 27.77 3.83 0.55
N ARG A 329 28.39 3.89 -0.63
CA ARG A 329 28.34 5.08 -1.49
C ARG A 329 26.95 5.25 -2.10
N ILE A 330 26.37 6.44 -1.90
CA ILE A 330 25.21 6.89 -2.67
C ILE A 330 25.70 7.36 -4.04
N ALA A 331 25.43 6.58 -5.09
CA ALA A 331 26.02 6.79 -6.42
C ALA A 331 25.67 8.15 -7.03
N ALA A 332 24.48 8.66 -6.75
CA ALA A 332 24.04 10.01 -7.08
C ALA A 332 22.96 10.40 -6.06
N PRO A 333 23.20 11.31 -5.12
CA PRO A 333 22.13 11.83 -4.27
C PRO A 333 21.12 12.59 -5.12
N PHE A 334 19.82 12.37 -4.90
CA PHE A 334 18.77 13.17 -5.51
C PHE A 334 18.81 14.56 -4.90
N LYS A 335 18.64 15.59 -5.74
CA LYS A 335 18.76 16.99 -5.33
C LYS A 335 17.42 17.68 -5.38
#